data_AF-A0A1Z5JSB0-F1
#
_entry.id   AF-A0A1Z5JSB0-F1
#
_cell.length_a   1.000
_cell.length_b   1.000
_cell.length_c   1.000
_cell.angle_alpha   90.00
_cell.angle_beta   90.00
_cell.angle_gamma   90.00
#
_symmetry.space_group_name_H-M   'P 1'
#
loop_
_entity.id
_entity.type
_entity.pdbx_description
1 polymer ?
#
loop_
_entity_poly.entity_id
_entity_poly.type
_entity_poly.pdbx_seq_one_letter_code
_entity_poly.pdbx_strand_id
1 'polypeptide(L)'
;MTSTIGTPSQDIVDNKIMSDLNTVCEKMDIIEGLLRPGGGNPVPSVRKDATVMSLIGFLEACAPRMVQLVEAAAQGFVSEPVLVKCLEVNDRLTKVMTDIDTVALTETPATTTVAAAPQPDVAEDLLFAESSTTCAPVAGKSGDLFDTEPLGGAPAPGVPASMSDDAFDSFFNERANAPS
;
A
#
# COMPACT_ATOMS: atom_id res chain seq x y z
N MET A 1 2.52 27.28 34.67
CA MET A 1 3.69 26.85 33.88
C MET A 1 3.13 26.29 32.58
N THR A 2 2.99 27.14 31.56
CA THR A 2 2.45 26.77 30.25
C THR A 2 3.59 26.25 29.39
N SER A 3 3.64 24.93 29.18
CA SER A 3 4.60 24.29 28.30
C SER A 3 4.22 24.60 26.85
N THR A 4 4.98 25.48 26.21
CA THR A 4 4.90 25.73 24.77
C THR A 4 5.46 24.52 24.04
N ILE A 5 4.59 23.64 23.55
CA ILE A 5 4.96 22.56 22.63
C ILE A 5 5.30 23.22 21.29
N GLY A 6 6.59 23.21 20.95
CA GLY A 6 7.10 23.83 19.73
C GLY A 6 6.62 23.08 18.50
N THR A 7 5.81 23.73 17.68
CA THR A 7 5.50 23.27 16.33
C THR A 7 6.82 23.02 15.60
N PRO A 8 7.05 21.82 15.00
CA PRO A 8 8.24 21.61 14.19
C PRO A 8 8.26 22.65 13.06
N SER A 9 9.42 23.28 12.84
CA SER A 9 9.60 24.21 11.73
C SER A 9 9.19 23.54 10.43
N GLN A 10 8.44 24.25 9.59
CA GLN A 10 7.88 23.73 8.34
C GLN A 10 8.94 23.07 7.46
N ASP A 11 10.16 23.62 7.42
CA ASP A 11 11.30 23.02 6.72
C ASP A 11 11.63 21.60 7.18
N ILE A 12 11.51 21.30 8.48
CA ILE A 12 11.80 19.97 9.02
C ILE A 12 10.76 18.96 8.53
N VAL A 13 9.49 19.37 8.48
CA VAL A 13 8.38 18.55 7.99
C VAL A 13 8.54 18.29 6.50
N ASP A 14 8.79 19.35 5.73
CA ASP A 14 9.00 19.29 4.28
C ASP A 14 10.18 18.38 3.92
N ASN A 15 11.30 18.45 4.66
CA ASN A 15 12.45 17.58 4.44
C ASN A 15 12.13 16.10 4.69
N LYS A 16 11.32 15.79 5.71
CA LYS A 16 10.88 14.41 5.97
C LYS A 16 10.00 13.90 4.86
N ILE A 17 9.01 14.70 4.45
CA ILE A 17 8.11 14.35 3.34
C ILE A 17 8.92 14.10 2.06
N MET A 18 9.87 14.97 1.73
CA MET A 18 10.74 14.78 0.56
C MET A 18 11.57 13.50 0.63
N SER A 19 12.07 13.12 1.81
CA SER A 19 12.77 11.85 2.02
C SER A 19 11.86 10.64 1.79
N ASP A 20 10.62 10.72 2.30
CA ASP A 20 9.64 9.65 2.11
C ASP A 20 9.24 9.54 0.64
N LEU A 21 8.97 10.66 -0.04
CA LEU A 21 8.68 10.70 -1.47
C LEU A 21 9.81 10.11 -2.32
N ASN A 22 11.07 10.39 -1.97
CA ASN A 22 12.23 9.77 -2.63
C ASN A 22 12.22 8.25 -2.45
N THR A 23 11.92 7.76 -1.24
CA THR A 23 11.81 6.31 -0.99
C THR A 23 10.73 5.68 -1.88
N VAL A 24 9.56 6.31 -2.00
CA VAL A 24 8.50 5.79 -2.89
C VAL A 24 8.97 5.80 -4.35
N CYS A 25 9.64 6.87 -4.81
CA CYS A 25 10.20 6.94 -6.16
C CYS A 25 11.20 5.81 -6.44
N GLU A 26 12.12 5.53 -5.51
CA GLU A 26 13.08 4.43 -5.65
C GLU A 26 12.36 3.08 -5.81
N LYS A 27 11.28 2.84 -5.05
CA LYS A 27 10.49 1.60 -5.19
C LYS A 27 9.77 1.53 -6.54
N MET A 28 9.25 2.65 -7.05
CA MET A 28 8.68 2.72 -8.40
C MET A 28 9.73 2.44 -9.48
N ASP A 29 10.93 3.03 -9.39
CA ASP A 29 12.02 2.80 -10.34
C ASP A 29 12.40 1.31 -10.41
N ILE A 30 12.48 0.64 -9.24
CA ILE A 30 12.77 -0.80 -9.17
C ILE A 30 11.66 -1.59 -9.85
N ILE A 31 10.39 -1.32 -9.55
CA ILE A 31 9.26 -2.01 -10.19
C ILE A 31 9.26 -1.78 -11.70
N GLU A 32 9.39 -0.54 -12.16
CA GLU A 32 9.39 -0.23 -13.59
C GLU A 32 10.53 -0.96 -14.32
N GLY A 33 11.72 -1.04 -13.70
CA GLY A 33 12.86 -1.80 -14.22
C GLY A 33 12.61 -3.31 -14.29
N LEU A 34 11.87 -3.86 -13.33
CA LEU A 34 11.47 -5.28 -13.31
C LEU A 34 10.37 -5.57 -14.34
N LEU A 35 9.39 -4.68 -14.49
CA LEU A 35 8.27 -4.84 -15.43
C LEU A 35 8.68 -4.67 -16.90
N ARG A 36 9.71 -3.84 -17.16
CA ARG A 36 10.17 -3.55 -18.51
C ARG A 36 11.68 -3.80 -18.65
N PRO A 37 12.14 -5.08 -18.63
CA PRO A 37 13.54 -5.39 -18.83
C PRO A 37 13.96 -4.93 -20.22
N GLY A 38 14.71 -3.83 -20.30
CA GLY A 38 15.23 -3.31 -21.55
C GLY A 38 16.25 -4.29 -22.15
N GLY A 39 15.79 -5.25 -22.96
CA GLY A 39 16.69 -6.12 -23.74
C GLY A 39 16.36 -7.60 -23.77
N GLY A 40 15.13 -7.98 -24.14
CA GLY A 40 14.84 -9.35 -24.61
C GLY A 40 14.90 -10.47 -23.56
N ASN A 41 15.07 -10.14 -22.27
CA ASN A 41 14.88 -11.09 -21.18
C ASN A 41 13.39 -11.32 -20.91
N PRO A 42 12.99 -12.54 -20.49
CA PRO A 42 11.59 -12.81 -20.16
C PRO A 42 11.15 -11.89 -19.04
N VAL A 43 10.01 -11.22 -19.23
CA VAL A 43 9.37 -10.41 -18.19
C VAL A 43 9.21 -11.31 -16.96
N PRO A 44 9.81 -10.96 -15.80
CA PRO A 44 9.61 -11.74 -14.58
C PRO A 44 8.12 -11.77 -14.31
N SER A 45 7.57 -12.97 -14.18
CA SER A 45 6.13 -13.11 -14.00
C SER A 45 5.75 -12.42 -12.69
N VAL A 46 5.00 -11.32 -12.80
CA VAL A 46 4.57 -10.46 -11.68
C VAL A 46 3.97 -11.28 -10.54
N ARG A 47 3.27 -12.37 -10.88
CA ARG A 47 2.63 -13.26 -9.90
C ARG A 47 3.57 -14.26 -9.21
N LYS A 48 4.76 -14.51 -9.78
CA LYS A 48 5.69 -15.53 -9.29
C LYS A 48 6.89 -14.92 -8.55
N ASP A 49 7.20 -13.67 -8.84
CA ASP A 49 8.30 -12.97 -8.20
C ASP A 49 7.85 -12.40 -6.85
N ALA A 50 8.39 -12.96 -5.77
CA ALA A 50 8.08 -12.54 -4.40
C ALA A 50 8.55 -11.10 -4.11
N THR A 51 9.61 -10.64 -4.78
CA THR A 51 10.11 -9.26 -4.65
C THR A 51 9.16 -8.30 -5.33
N VAL A 52 8.66 -8.61 -6.53
CA VAL A 52 7.65 -7.80 -7.22
C VAL A 52 6.37 -7.70 -6.39
N MET A 53 5.84 -8.83 -5.88
CA MET A 53 4.66 -8.83 -4.99
C MET A 53 4.87 -7.98 -3.74
N SER A 54 6.04 -8.07 -3.10
CA SER A 54 6.36 -7.25 -1.92
C SER A 54 6.40 -5.76 -2.23
N LEU A 55 6.92 -5.38 -3.40
CA LEU A 55 6.97 -3.99 -3.82
C LEU A 55 5.58 -3.47 -4.21
N ILE A 56 4.73 -4.31 -4.84
CA ILE A 56 3.33 -3.98 -5.13
C ILE A 56 2.57 -3.69 -3.82
N GLY A 57 2.64 -4.60 -2.85
CA GLY A 57 1.95 -4.39 -1.56
C GLY A 57 2.43 -3.14 -0.82
N PHE A 58 3.72 -2.80 -0.94
CA PHE A 58 4.24 -1.53 -0.43
C PHE A 58 3.62 -0.32 -1.15
N LEU A 59 3.59 -0.33 -2.49
CA LEU A 59 3.02 0.77 -3.28
C LEU A 59 1.51 0.93 -3.07
N GLU A 60 0.76 -0.17 -2.91
CA GLU A 60 -0.66 -0.16 -2.57
C GLU A 60 -0.90 0.48 -1.19
N ALA A 61 -0.05 0.20 -0.20
CA ALA A 61 -0.13 0.85 1.11
C ALA A 61 0.24 2.34 1.06
N CYS A 62 1.10 2.75 0.12
CA CYS A 62 1.47 4.15 -0.09
C CYS A 62 0.36 4.96 -0.79
N ALA A 63 -0.46 4.35 -1.64
CA ALA A 63 -1.50 5.07 -2.40
C ALA A 63 -2.48 5.88 -1.52
N PRO A 64 -3.14 5.32 -0.49
CA PRO A 64 -4.04 6.10 0.37
C PRO A 64 -3.30 7.16 1.20
N ARG A 65 -2.04 6.88 1.60
CA ARG A 65 -1.20 7.84 2.33
C ARG A 65 -0.80 9.03 1.45
N MET A 66 -0.54 8.79 0.17
CA MET A 66 -0.21 9.84 -0.81
C MET A 66 -1.38 10.79 -1.04
N VAL A 67 -2.61 10.27 -1.09
CA VAL A 67 -3.82 11.10 -1.23
C VAL A 67 -3.99 12.00 -0.01
N GLN A 68 -3.88 11.47 1.20
CA GLN A 68 -3.96 12.26 2.43
C GLN A 68 -2.88 13.34 2.49
N LEU A 69 -1.66 13.01 2.06
CA LEU A 69 -0.55 13.95 1.99
C LEU A 69 -0.84 15.10 1.01
N VAL A 70 -1.41 14.80 -0.17
CA VAL A 70 -1.82 15.81 -1.16
C VAL A 70 -2.94 16.70 -0.61
N GLU A 71 -3.94 16.12 0.07
CA GLU A 71 -5.03 16.88 0.68
C GLU A 71 -4.54 17.82 1.77
N ALA A 72 -3.66 17.33 2.66
CA ALA A 72 -3.03 18.16 3.69
C ALA A 72 -2.15 19.26 3.05
N ALA A 73 -1.41 18.91 1.99
CA ALA A 73 -0.59 19.87 1.27
C ALA A 73 -1.41 20.98 0.61
N ALA A 74 -2.55 20.65 0.01
CA ALA A 74 -3.49 21.59 -0.58
C ALA A 74 -4.14 22.53 0.47
N GLN A 75 -4.22 22.09 1.73
CA GLN A 75 -4.67 22.92 2.86
C GLN A 75 -3.56 23.86 3.39
N GLY A 76 -2.36 23.84 2.80
CA GLY A 76 -1.24 24.71 3.17
C GLY A 76 -0.39 24.19 4.32
N PHE A 77 -0.47 22.89 4.65
CA PHE A 77 0.37 22.29 5.70
C PHE A 77 1.82 22.02 5.28
N VAL A 78 2.13 22.13 3.99
CA VAL A 78 3.47 21.94 3.41
C VAL A 78 3.77 23.08 2.44
N SER A 79 5.04 23.30 2.10
CA SER A 79 5.37 24.29 1.08
C SER A 79 4.91 23.90 -0.33
N GLU A 80 4.64 24.89 -1.18
CA GLU A 80 4.19 24.67 -2.55
C GLU A 80 5.12 23.79 -3.40
N PRO A 81 6.46 23.88 -3.31
CA PRO A 81 7.35 22.96 -4.01
C PRO A 81 7.14 21.49 -3.61
N VAL A 82 6.86 21.23 -2.33
CA VAL A 82 6.57 19.87 -1.84
C VAL A 82 5.22 19.40 -2.34
N LEU A 83 4.20 20.26 -2.36
CA LEU A 83 2.89 19.94 -2.94
C LEU A 83 3.01 19.51 -4.41
N VAL A 84 3.75 20.27 -5.22
CA VAL A 84 3.99 19.92 -6.64
C VAL A 84 4.66 18.55 -6.74
N LYS A 85 5.66 18.28 -5.89
CA LYS A 85 6.31 16.97 -5.86
C LYS A 85 5.35 15.84 -5.46
N CYS A 86 4.49 16.05 -4.47
CA CYS A 86 3.48 15.07 -4.06
C CYS A 86 2.54 14.72 -5.23
N LEU A 87 2.09 15.72 -6.00
CA LEU A 87 1.23 15.50 -7.17
C LEU A 87 1.96 14.70 -8.26
N GLU A 88 3.20 15.06 -8.60
CA GLU A 88 4.01 14.31 -9.57
C GLU A 88 4.20 12.84 -9.17
N VAL A 89 4.49 12.59 -7.88
CA VAL A 89 4.69 11.24 -7.35
C VAL A 89 3.37 10.47 -7.31
N ASN A 90 2.25 11.11 -7.02
CA ASN A 90 0.92 10.50 -7.05
C ASN A 90 0.53 10.06 -8.47
N ASP A 91 0.70 10.94 -9.46
CA ASP A 91 0.42 10.62 -10.86
C ASP A 91 1.26 9.45 -11.34
N ARG A 92 2.56 9.46 -10.98
CA ARG A 92 3.47 8.37 -11.30
C ARG A 92 3.07 7.07 -10.62
N LEU A 93 2.74 7.10 -9.33
CA LEU A 93 2.30 5.93 -8.56
C LEU A 93 1.08 5.28 -9.22
N THR A 94 0.07 6.09 -9.55
CA THR A 94 -1.17 5.63 -10.21
C THR A 94 -0.87 4.99 -11.56
N LYS A 95 0.03 5.59 -12.34
CA LYS A 95 0.49 5.02 -13.60
C LYS A 95 1.19 3.67 -13.43
N VAL A 96 2.12 3.56 -12.48
CA VAL A 96 2.85 2.31 -12.20
C VAL A 96 1.90 1.21 -11.76
N MET A 97 0.91 1.51 -10.91
CA MET A 97 -0.14 0.56 -10.52
C MET A 97 -0.95 0.08 -11.74
N THR A 98 -1.35 1.01 -12.61
CA THR A 98 -2.07 0.66 -13.85
C THR A 98 -1.24 -0.23 -14.78
N ASP A 99 0.06 0.05 -14.90
CA ASP A 99 1.00 -0.75 -15.69
C ASP A 99 1.15 -2.16 -15.10
N ILE A 100 1.25 -2.29 -13.77
CA ILE A 100 1.28 -3.58 -13.07
C ILE A 100 0.02 -4.39 -13.36
N ASP A 101 -1.16 -3.79 -13.20
CA ASP A 101 -2.44 -4.45 -13.46
C ASP A 101 -2.53 -4.94 -14.91
N THR A 102 -2.08 -4.09 -15.85
CA THR A 102 -2.02 -4.42 -17.28
C THR A 102 -1.11 -5.63 -17.52
N VAL A 103 0.11 -5.62 -16.96
CA VAL A 103 1.05 -6.74 -17.10
C VAL A 103 0.47 -8.00 -16.47
N ALA A 104 -0.06 -7.92 -15.25
CA ALA A 104 -0.64 -9.06 -14.52
C ALA A 104 -1.85 -9.69 -15.24
N LEU A 105 -2.62 -8.92 -16.00
CA LEU A 105 -3.69 -9.42 -16.86
C LEU A 105 -3.14 -10.12 -18.11
N THR A 106 -2.12 -9.56 -18.75
CA THR A 106 -1.49 -10.14 -19.95
C THR A 106 -0.68 -11.42 -19.68
N GLU A 107 -0.23 -11.63 -18.44
CA GLU A 107 0.47 -12.85 -18.01
C GLU A 107 -0.44 -14.08 -17.90
N THR A 108 -1.75 -13.93 -18.05
CA THR A 108 -2.67 -15.08 -18.11
C THR A 108 -2.47 -15.75 -19.49
N PRO A 109 -1.86 -16.95 -19.57
CA PRO A 109 -1.65 -17.60 -20.85
C PRO A 109 -3.01 -17.95 -21.45
N ALA A 110 -3.27 -17.39 -22.63
CA ALA A 110 -4.23 -17.92 -23.59
C ALA A 110 -3.75 -19.31 -24.05
N THR A 111 -3.86 -20.32 -23.19
CA THR A 111 -3.74 -21.73 -23.55
C THR A 111 -5.14 -22.30 -23.65
N THR A 112 -5.70 -22.27 -24.86
CA THR A 112 -6.20 -23.46 -25.59
C THR A 112 -7.07 -23.03 -26.78
N THR A 113 -6.43 -22.99 -27.94
CA THR A 113 -6.79 -23.68 -29.18
C THR A 113 -8.15 -23.41 -29.86
N VAL A 114 -8.02 -22.86 -31.07
CA VAL A 114 -8.99 -22.79 -32.16
C VAL A 114 -9.41 -24.20 -32.61
N ALA A 115 -10.71 -24.54 -32.59
CA ALA A 115 -11.34 -25.50 -33.52
C ALA A 115 -12.89 -25.51 -33.46
N ALA A 116 -13.51 -24.89 -34.46
CA ALA A 116 -14.72 -25.30 -35.20
C ALA A 116 -16.06 -25.65 -34.49
N ALA A 117 -17.07 -24.79 -34.71
CA ALA A 117 -18.36 -25.05 -35.39
C ALA A 117 -19.60 -24.39 -34.72
N PRO A 118 -20.58 -23.87 -35.50
CA PRO A 118 -21.79 -23.23 -34.99
C PRO A 118 -22.90 -24.26 -34.69
N GLN A 119 -23.54 -24.17 -33.52
CA GLN A 119 -24.80 -24.85 -33.23
C GLN A 119 -25.76 -23.87 -32.52
N PRO A 120 -27.00 -23.69 -33.01
CA PRO A 120 -28.01 -22.82 -32.43
C PRO A 120 -28.89 -23.57 -31.41
N ASP A 121 -29.60 -22.76 -30.61
CA ASP A 121 -30.85 -23.06 -29.90
C ASP A 121 -30.95 -24.32 -29.03
N VAL A 122 -30.99 -24.12 -27.71
CA VAL A 122 -32.13 -24.54 -26.88
C VAL A 122 -32.19 -23.66 -25.62
N ALA A 123 -33.21 -22.79 -25.60
CA ALA A 123 -33.72 -22.19 -24.38
C ALA A 123 -34.54 -23.22 -23.58
N GLU A 124 -34.83 -22.82 -22.34
CA GLU A 124 -35.84 -23.36 -21.42
C GLU A 124 -35.40 -24.55 -20.54
N ASP A 125 -35.36 -24.25 -19.24
CA ASP A 125 -36.21 -24.87 -18.21
C ASP A 125 -35.45 -25.24 -16.93
N LEU A 126 -36.14 -25.06 -15.80
CA LEU A 126 -35.79 -25.38 -14.41
C LEU A 126 -34.94 -24.31 -13.68
N LEU A 127 -35.48 -23.22 -13.12
CA LEU A 127 -36.48 -23.18 -12.04
C LEU A 127 -36.34 -24.35 -11.06
N PHE A 128 -35.71 -24.16 -9.89
CA PHE A 128 -36.27 -24.53 -8.58
C PHE A 128 -35.30 -24.21 -7.41
N ALA A 129 -35.90 -23.74 -6.30
CA ALA A 129 -35.39 -23.60 -4.92
C ALA A 129 -34.39 -22.47 -4.67
N GLU A 130 -34.74 -21.31 -4.09
CA GLU A 130 -35.39 -21.06 -2.79
C GLU A 130 -34.86 -21.95 -1.66
N SER A 131 -33.92 -21.43 -0.85
CA SER A 131 -33.85 -21.65 0.60
C SER A 131 -32.88 -20.68 1.29
N SER A 132 -33.48 -19.71 1.96
CA SER A 132 -33.13 -19.00 3.19
C SER A 132 -31.94 -19.46 4.06
N THR A 133 -31.23 -18.44 4.58
CA THR A 133 -30.88 -18.23 6.01
C THR A 133 -29.80 -19.08 6.68
N THR A 134 -28.71 -18.45 7.14
CA THR A 134 -28.44 -18.19 8.57
C THR A 134 -27.13 -17.42 8.80
N CYS A 135 -27.23 -16.38 9.64
CA CYS A 135 -26.12 -15.68 10.27
C CYS A 135 -25.32 -16.60 11.21
N ALA A 136 -24.02 -16.37 11.32
CA ALA A 136 -23.20 -16.91 12.41
C ALA A 136 -22.46 -15.78 13.14
N PRO A 137 -22.74 -15.59 14.44
CA PRO A 137 -21.78 -15.02 15.37
C PRO A 137 -21.46 -16.06 16.46
N VAL A 138 -20.18 -16.30 16.76
CA VAL A 138 -19.81 -16.78 18.10
C VAL A 138 -18.40 -16.36 18.46
N ALA A 139 -18.35 -15.62 19.56
CA ALA A 139 -17.18 -15.22 20.30
C ALA A 139 -16.52 -16.43 20.99
N GLY A 140 -15.19 -16.47 21.00
CA GLY A 140 -14.39 -17.38 21.79
C GLY A 140 -13.19 -16.64 22.38
N LYS A 141 -13.26 -16.37 23.69
CA LYS A 141 -12.28 -15.63 24.49
C LYS A 141 -11.52 -16.62 25.38
N SER A 142 -10.26 -16.28 25.67
CA SER A 142 -9.44 -16.65 26.85
C SER A 142 -8.43 -17.79 26.67
N GLY A 143 -7.17 -17.49 27.04
CA GLY A 143 -6.10 -18.46 27.22
C GLY A 143 -4.73 -17.84 27.47
N ASP A 144 -4.58 -17.08 28.58
CA ASP A 144 -3.30 -16.78 29.24
C ASP A 144 -2.54 -18.08 29.55
N LEU A 145 -1.27 -18.18 29.14
CA LEU A 145 -0.16 -18.80 29.90
C LEU A 145 1.07 -18.91 29.00
N PHE A 146 2.11 -18.11 29.25
CA PHE A 146 3.44 -18.60 29.67
C PHE A 146 4.38 -17.41 29.85
N ASP A 147 4.59 -17.14 31.13
CA ASP A 147 5.65 -16.37 31.76
C ASP A 147 7.03 -16.99 31.42
N THR A 148 7.95 -16.21 30.83
CA THR A 148 9.41 -16.45 30.88
C THR A 148 10.16 -15.17 30.49
N GLU A 149 10.60 -14.42 31.49
CA GLU A 149 11.78 -13.54 31.48
C GLU A 149 12.75 -14.07 32.56
N PRO A 150 14.01 -13.61 32.69
CA PRO A 150 14.90 -12.90 31.76
C PRO A 150 16.32 -13.50 31.72
N LEU A 151 17.06 -13.37 30.61
CA LEU A 151 18.53 -13.35 30.69
C LEU A 151 19.12 -12.34 29.70
N GLY A 152 19.94 -11.45 30.25
CA GLY A 152 20.50 -10.28 29.60
C GLY A 152 21.52 -10.55 28.51
N GLY A 153 21.56 -9.61 27.56
CA GLY A 153 22.61 -9.43 26.57
C GLY A 153 22.71 -7.94 26.25
N ALA A 154 23.92 -7.39 26.38
CA ALA A 154 24.28 -5.98 26.25
C ALA A 154 23.88 -5.32 24.92
N PRO A 155 23.74 -3.97 24.88
CA PRO A 155 23.34 -3.24 23.68
C PRO A 155 24.49 -3.14 22.65
N ALA A 156 24.25 -3.64 21.44
CA ALA A 156 25.02 -3.29 20.25
C ALA A 156 24.41 -2.04 19.59
N PRO A 157 25.22 -1.10 19.05
CA PRO A 157 24.72 0.12 18.45
C PRO A 157 24.28 -0.14 17.00
N GLY A 158 23.09 0.34 16.62
CA GLY A 158 22.77 0.57 15.21
C GLY A 158 21.57 -0.17 14.62
N VAL A 159 20.46 -0.29 15.34
CA VAL A 159 19.16 -0.60 14.71
C VAL A 159 18.39 0.73 14.55
N PRO A 160 18.09 1.19 13.32
CA PRO A 160 17.20 2.33 13.14
C PRO A 160 15.84 1.97 13.73
N ALA A 161 15.34 2.84 14.61
CA ALA A 161 14.07 2.67 15.29
C ALA A 161 12.97 2.41 14.25
N SER A 162 12.44 1.19 14.26
CA SER A 162 11.20 0.84 13.58
C SER A 162 10.12 1.77 14.13
N MET A 163 9.61 2.68 13.30
CA MET A 163 8.46 3.50 13.65
C MET A 163 7.27 2.56 13.82
N SER A 164 6.89 2.30 15.05
CA SER A 164 5.69 1.56 15.41
C SER A 164 4.45 2.38 15.02
N ASP A 165 3.47 1.71 14.41
CA ASP A 165 2.22 2.30 13.90
C ASP A 165 1.48 3.16 14.93
N ASP A 166 1.63 2.88 16.24
CA ASP A 166 1.07 3.67 17.34
C ASP A 166 1.49 5.16 17.31
N ALA A 167 2.71 5.47 16.84
CA ALA A 167 3.21 6.84 16.81
C ALA A 167 2.56 7.67 15.69
N PHE A 168 2.11 7.02 14.62
CA PHE A 168 1.46 7.68 13.50
C PHE A 168 -0.02 7.96 13.83
N ASP A 169 -0.73 7.00 14.40
CA ASP A 169 -2.15 7.17 14.78
C ASP A 169 -2.35 8.20 15.89
N SER A 170 -1.42 8.31 16.84
CA SER A 170 -1.48 9.34 17.89
C SER A 170 -1.43 10.76 17.31
N PHE A 171 -0.72 10.97 16.21
CA PHE A 171 -0.59 12.30 15.58
C PHE A 171 -1.90 12.77 14.93
N PHE A 172 -2.60 11.88 14.24
CA PHE A 172 -3.87 12.22 13.59
C PHE A 172 -5.02 12.36 14.59
N ASN A 173 -5.07 11.50 15.61
CA ASN A 173 -6.08 11.59 16.67
C ASN A 173 -5.93 12.87 17.51
N GLU A 174 -4.71 13.33 17.78
CA GLU A 174 -4.48 14.56 18.53
C GLU A 174 -4.93 15.80 17.75
N ARG A 175 -4.79 15.77 16.41
CA ARG A 175 -5.19 16.89 15.55
C ARG A 175 -6.69 16.94 15.27
N ALA A 176 -7.36 15.79 15.25
CA ALA A 176 -8.81 15.70 15.07
C ALA A 176 -9.62 16.17 16.29
N ASN A 177 -9.00 16.21 17.48
CA ASN A 177 -9.68 16.52 18.75
C ASN A 177 -9.31 17.89 19.35
N ALA A 178 -8.52 18.71 18.66
CA ALA A 178 -8.17 20.05 19.14
C ALA A 178 -9.37 21.01 18.99
N PRO A 179 -9.90 21.60 20.08
CA PRO A 179 -10.99 22.56 20.01
C PRO A 179 -10.50 23.87 19.37
N SER A 180 -11.27 24.33 18.38
CA SER A 180 -11.12 25.58 17.63
C SER A 180 -11.19 26.83 18.51
#